data_AF-A0A9P0CUI2-F1
#
_entry.id   AF-A0A9P0CUI2-F1
#
_cell.length_a   1.000
_cell.length_b   1.000
_cell.length_c   1.000
_cell.angle_alpha   90.00
_cell.angle_beta   90.00
_cell.angle_gamma   90.00
#
_symmetry.space_group_name_H-M   'P 1'
#
loop_
_entity.id
_entity.type
_entity.pdbx_description
1 polymer ?
#
loop_
_entity_poly.entity_id
_entity_poly.type
_entity_poly.pdbx_seq_one_letter_code
_entity_poly.pdbx_strand_id
1 'polypeptide(L)'
;MYLYSIEFKLPKSDTCKTCDQMKIKIDTLKQNNNAQEVQELTRTLEVHKIRAKDLLKLEVDSSKRVKNKLVISFDLQQAMPIPKLTTGPAFYCRKIWLYNLRVHDCTNERG
;
A
#
# COMPACT_ATOMS: atom_id res chain seq x y z
N MET A 1 32.47 0.21 -14.59
CA MET A 1 31.91 -0.18 -13.28
C MET A 1 30.86 0.86 -12.91
N TYR A 2 29.59 0.64 -13.27
CA TYR A 2 28.53 1.61 -13.01
C TYR A 2 27.97 1.34 -11.61
N LEU A 3 28.27 2.23 -10.65
CA LEU A 3 27.53 2.29 -9.39
C LEU A 3 26.11 2.75 -9.72
N TYR A 4 25.14 1.86 -9.59
CA TYR A 4 23.74 2.27 -9.50
C TYR A 4 23.56 2.97 -8.16
N SER A 5 23.41 4.29 -8.17
CA SER A 5 22.92 5.05 -7.03
C SER A 5 21.45 4.65 -6.79
N ILE A 6 21.24 3.59 -6.02
CA ILE A 6 19.92 3.22 -5.53
C ILE A 6 19.61 4.20 -4.40
N GLU A 7 19.14 5.39 -4.75
CA GLU A 7 18.52 6.26 -3.76
C GLU A 7 17.35 5.47 -3.17
N PHE A 8 17.44 5.16 -1.87
CA PHE A 8 16.36 4.52 -1.13
C PHE A 8 15.17 5.49 -1.12
N LYS A 9 14.29 5.36 -2.12
CA LYS A 9 13.01 6.06 -2.11
C LYS A 9 12.27 5.59 -0.86
N LEU A 10 11.69 6.54 -0.13
CA LEU A 10 10.77 6.21 0.94
C LEU A 10 9.70 5.27 0.38
N PRO A 11 9.42 4.14 1.06
CA PRO A 11 8.41 3.21 0.60
C PRO A 11 7.09 3.96 0.45
N LYS A 12 6.58 3.99 -0.79
CA LYS A 12 5.26 4.56 -1.05
C LYS A 12 4.25 3.60 -0.45
N SER A 13 3.41 4.11 0.45
CA SER A 13 2.26 3.34 0.91
C SER A 13 1.26 3.22 -0.25
N ASP A 14 0.78 2.00 -0.48
CA ASP A 14 -0.29 1.77 -1.43
C ASP A 14 -1.53 2.57 -1.05
N THR A 15 -2.21 3.09 -2.06
CA THR A 15 -3.44 3.86 -1.92
C THR A 15 -4.62 3.05 -2.42
N CYS A 16 -5.76 3.19 -1.75
CA CYS A 16 -6.99 2.59 -2.24
C CYS A 16 -7.52 3.38 -3.45
N LYS A 17 -8.37 2.72 -4.26
CA LYS A 17 -9.05 3.32 -5.42
C LYS A 17 -9.69 4.69 -5.09
N THR A 18 -10.32 4.82 -3.93
CA THR A 18 -10.98 6.06 -3.51
C THR A 18 -9.96 7.18 -3.28
N CYS A 19 -8.82 6.88 -2.65
CA CYS A 19 -7.74 7.84 -2.46
C CYS A 19 -7.18 8.31 -3.81
N ASP A 20 -6.99 7.41 -4.77
CA ASP A 20 -6.47 7.74 -6.10
C ASP A 20 -7.46 8.61 -6.87
N GLN A 21 -8.74 8.25 -6.87
CA GLN A 21 -9.80 9.03 -7.49
C GLN A 21 -9.87 10.46 -6.94
N MET A 22 -9.82 10.60 -5.62
CA MET A 22 -9.84 11.93 -4.97
C MET A 22 -8.59 12.73 -5.30
N LYS A 23 -7.40 12.13 -5.29
CA LYS A 23 -6.16 12.80 -5.69
C LYS A 23 -6.20 13.29 -7.13
N ILE A 24 -6.63 12.45 -8.08
CA ILE A 24 -6.75 12.82 -9.50
C ILE A 24 -7.70 14.02 -9.65
N LYS A 25 -8.85 14.02 -8.97
CA LYS A 25 -9.79 15.14 -8.98
C LYS A 25 -9.18 16.41 -8.40
N ILE A 26 -8.53 16.31 -7.24
CA ILE A 26 -7.85 17.44 -6.60
C ILE A 26 -6.80 18.04 -7.53
N ASP A 27 -5.96 17.21 -8.15
CA ASP A 27 -4.90 17.66 -9.04
C ASP A 27 -5.45 18.32 -10.32
N THR A 28 -6.56 17.79 -10.85
CA THR A 28 -7.26 18.40 -12.00
C THR A 28 -7.87 19.75 -11.64
N LEU A 29 -8.53 19.87 -10.48
CA LEU A 29 -9.18 21.11 -10.04
C LEU A 29 -8.18 22.20 -9.65
N LYS A 30 -7.00 21.82 -9.14
CA LYS A 30 -5.88 22.75 -8.91
C LYS A 30 -5.42 23.41 -10.21
N GLN A 31 -5.42 22.69 -11.33
CA GLN A 31 -5.07 23.25 -12.63
C GLN A 31 -6.14 24.24 -13.14
N ASN A 32 -7.40 24.02 -12.78
CA ASN A 32 -8.54 24.86 -13.17
C ASN A 32 -8.84 26.02 -12.19
N ASN A 33 -7.96 26.29 -11.20
CA ASN A 33 -8.12 27.34 -10.18
C ASN A 33 -9.42 27.28 -9.34
N ASN A 34 -10.06 26.12 -9.22
CA ASN A 34 -11.27 25.99 -8.39
C ASN A 34 -10.94 25.71 -6.91
N ALA A 35 -10.55 26.75 -6.18
CA ALA A 35 -10.01 26.63 -4.82
C ALA A 35 -10.99 26.03 -3.78
N GLN A 36 -12.29 26.32 -3.91
CA GLN A 36 -13.30 25.85 -2.94
C GLN A 36 -13.51 24.33 -3.05
N GLU A 37 -13.62 23.81 -4.26
CA GLU A 37 -13.85 22.38 -4.49
C GLU A 37 -12.61 21.54 -4.12
N VAL A 38 -11.41 22.09 -4.33
CA VAL A 38 -10.15 21.48 -3.87
C VAL A 38 -10.14 21.34 -2.35
N GLN A 39 -10.56 22.38 -1.62
CA GLN A 39 -10.59 22.35 -0.16
C GLN A 39 -11.55 21.27 0.35
N GLU A 40 -12.75 21.18 -0.22
CA GLU A 40 -13.76 20.21 0.20
C GLU A 40 -13.35 18.76 -0.09
N LEU A 41 -12.77 18.50 -1.27
CA LEU A 41 -12.25 17.17 -1.61
C LEU A 41 -11.06 16.79 -0.72
N THR A 42 -10.21 17.74 -0.35
CA THR A 42 -9.08 17.51 0.55
C THR A 42 -9.58 17.12 1.95
N ARG A 43 -10.57 17.85 2.48
CA ARG A 43 -11.24 17.52 3.75
C ARG A 43 -11.87 16.13 3.71
N THR A 44 -12.55 15.81 2.61
CA THR A 44 -13.18 14.49 2.42
C THR A 44 -12.13 13.37 2.41
N LEU A 45 -10.99 13.59 1.74
CA LEU A 45 -9.88 12.65 1.70
C LEU A 45 -9.24 12.45 3.08
N GLU A 46 -9.12 13.51 3.89
CA GLU A 46 -8.64 13.41 5.27
C GLU A 46 -9.58 12.58 6.14
N VAL A 47 -10.88 12.87 6.10
CA VAL A 47 -11.90 12.09 6.83
C VAL A 47 -11.87 10.63 6.42
N HIS A 48 -11.72 10.33 5.13
CA HIS A 48 -11.59 8.95 4.64
C HIS A 48 -10.38 8.23 5.25
N LYS A 49 -9.21 8.88 5.28
CA LYS A 49 -7.99 8.32 5.86
C LYS A 49 -8.11 8.08 7.36
N ILE A 50 -8.71 9.01 8.10
CA ILE A 50 -8.94 8.88 9.55
C ILE A 50 -9.86 7.69 9.81
N ARG A 51 -11.02 7.64 9.13
CA ARG A 51 -11.98 6.53 9.26
C ARG A 51 -11.34 5.18 8.99
N ALA A 52 -10.54 5.06 7.93
CA ALA A 52 -9.87 3.80 7.61
C ALA A 52 -8.93 3.33 8.74
N LYS A 53 -8.16 4.26 9.34
CA LYS A 53 -7.29 3.96 10.49
C LYS A 53 -8.07 3.58 11.74
N ASP A 54 -9.14 4.31 12.02
CA ASP A 54 -9.93 4.10 13.24
C ASP A 54 -10.69 2.78 13.17
N LEU A 55 -11.25 2.42 12.02
CA LEU A 55 -11.90 1.13 11.82
C LEU A 55 -10.94 -0.03 12.12
N LEU A 56 -9.72 0.00 11.58
CA LEU A 56 -8.75 -1.06 11.84
C LEU A 56 -8.43 -1.18 13.33
N LYS A 57 -8.20 -0.05 14.01
CA LYS A 57 -7.93 -0.03 15.45
C LYS A 57 -9.10 -0.60 16.25
N LEU A 58 -10.33 -0.17 15.96
CA LEU A 58 -11.54 -0.65 16.62
C LEU A 58 -11.72 -2.17 16.45
N GLU A 59 -11.47 -2.67 15.24
CA GLU A 59 -11.57 -4.10 14.94
C GLU A 59 -10.52 -4.91 15.71
N VAL A 60 -9.26 -4.45 15.71
CA VAL A 60 -8.18 -5.06 16.50
C VAL A 60 -8.49 -5.04 17.99
N ASP A 61 -8.91 -3.90 18.53
CA ASP A 61 -9.27 -3.78 19.95
C ASP A 61 -10.46 -4.68 20.32
N SER A 62 -11.43 -4.82 19.42
CA SER A 62 -12.56 -5.74 19.63
C SER A 62 -12.11 -7.21 19.63
N SER A 63 -11.14 -7.57 18.79
CA SER A 63 -10.60 -8.93 18.72
C SER A 63 -9.81 -9.32 19.97
N LYS A 64 -9.13 -8.35 20.60
CA LYS A 64 -8.44 -8.56 21.88
C LYS A 64 -9.41 -8.81 23.03
N ARG A 65 -10.65 -8.29 22.95
CA ARG A 65 -11.70 -8.46 23.97
C ARG A 65 -12.57 -9.70 23.75
N VAL A 66 -12.78 -10.11 22.50
CA VAL A 66 -13.71 -11.19 22.12
C VAL A 66 -12.93 -12.42 21.67
N LYS A 67 -13.05 -13.53 22.42
CA LYS A 67 -12.33 -14.79 22.13
C LYS A 67 -12.67 -15.45 20.79
N ASN A 68 -13.75 -15.04 20.12
CA ASN A 68 -14.20 -15.60 18.85
C ASN A 68 -13.99 -14.66 17.65
N LYS A 69 -13.02 -13.73 17.75
CA LYS A 69 -12.69 -12.80 16.67
C LYS A 69 -11.18 -12.73 16.48
N LEU A 70 -10.73 -12.91 15.25
CA LEU A 70 -9.33 -12.83 14.85
C LEU A 70 -9.21 -11.82 13.70
N VAL A 71 -8.24 -10.92 13.80
CA VAL A 71 -7.96 -9.92 12.76
C VAL A 71 -6.62 -10.26 12.13
N ILE A 72 -6.63 -10.53 10.84
CA ILE A 72 -5.43 -10.84 10.06
C ILE A 72 -5.24 -9.76 9.00
N SER A 73 -4.03 -9.23 8.86
CA SER A 73 -3.64 -8.40 7.72
C SER A 73 -2.74 -9.17 6.77
N PHE A 74 -2.88 -8.87 5.48
CA PHE A 74 -2.05 -9.40 4.41
C PHE A 74 -1.29 -8.23 3.78
N ASP A 75 0.03 -8.35 3.71
CA ASP A 75 0.90 -7.41 3.03
C ASP A 75 1.57 -8.13 1.86
N LEU A 76 1.19 -7.77 0.64
CA LEU A 76 1.71 -8.37 -0.59
C LEU A 76 2.58 -7.33 -1.30
N GLN A 77 3.87 -7.60 -1.41
CA GLN A 77 4.76 -6.74 -2.18
C GLN A 77 4.56 -6.95 -3.68
N GLN A 78 4.82 -5.91 -4.47
CA GLN A 78 4.90 -6.03 -5.92
C GLN A 78 5.84 -7.19 -6.29
N ALA A 79 5.37 -8.09 -7.14
CA ALA A 79 6.19 -9.21 -7.59
C ALA A 79 7.41 -8.68 -8.34
N MET A 80 8.60 -9.07 -7.90
CA MET A 80 9.87 -8.57 -8.43
C MET A 80 10.53 -9.62 -9.33
N PRO A 81 11.09 -9.23 -10.48
CA PRO A 81 11.92 -10.13 -11.26
C PRO A 81 13.20 -10.44 -10.49
N ILE A 82 13.58 -11.71 -10.42
CA ILE A 82 14.87 -12.13 -9.85
C ILE A 82 16.01 -11.61 -10.76
N PRO A 83 17.20 -11.28 -10.21
CA PRO A 83 18.33 -10.80 -11.00
C PRO A 83 18.61 -11.65 -12.25
N LYS A 84 18.93 -10.96 -13.35
CA LYS A 84 19.22 -11.60 -14.63
C LYS A 84 20.44 -12.51 -14.48
N LEU A 85 20.24 -13.80 -14.73
CA LEU A 85 21.33 -14.76 -14.80
C LEU A 85 22.15 -14.49 -16.06
N THR A 86 23.48 -14.60 -15.95
CA THR A 86 24.41 -14.43 -17.08
C THR A 86 24.31 -15.55 -18.12
N THR A 87 23.73 -16.69 -17.72
CA THR A 87 23.53 -17.85 -18.58
C THR A 87 22.18 -17.76 -19.30
N GLY A 88 22.20 -17.52 -20.61
CA GLY A 88 21.00 -17.33 -21.44
C GLY A 88 19.92 -18.43 -21.30
N PRO A 89 20.27 -19.73 -21.36
CA PRO A 89 19.31 -20.81 -21.14
C PRO A 89 18.58 -20.73 -19.79
N ALA A 90 19.28 -20.36 -18.72
CA ALA A 90 18.68 -20.23 -17.39
C ALA A 90 17.70 -19.05 -17.31
N PHE A 91 17.97 -17.95 -18.03
CA PHE A 91 17.05 -16.80 -18.12
C PHE A 91 15.73 -17.14 -18.83
N TYR A 92 15.78 -17.90 -19.92
CA TYR A 92 14.57 -18.27 -20.68
C TYR A 92 13.77 -19.41 -20.05
N CYS A 93 14.45 -20.39 -19.44
CA CYS A 93 13.79 -21.52 -18.79
C CYS A 93 13.15 -21.15 -17.44
N ARG A 94 13.61 -20.05 -16.80
CA ARG A 94 13.18 -19.65 -15.45
C ARG A 94 12.78 -18.16 -15.44
N LYS A 95 11.60 -17.86 -15.97
CA LYS A 95 10.91 -16.58 -15.69
C LYS A 95 10.42 -16.58 -14.24
N ILE A 96 11.34 -16.56 -13.27
CA ILE A 96 10.98 -16.59 -11.85
C ILE A 96 10.65 -15.17 -11.38
N TRP A 97 9.46 -15.04 -10.81
CA TRP A 97 9.00 -13.86 -10.12
C TRP A 97 8.99 -14.16 -8.62
N LEU A 98 9.60 -13.27 -7.84
CA LEU A 98 9.56 -13.34 -6.39
C LEU A 98 8.24 -12.75 -5.90
N TYR A 99 7.43 -13.59 -5.27
CA TYR A 99 6.22 -13.19 -4.56
C TYR A 99 6.52 -13.15 -3.07
N ASN A 100 6.46 -11.95 -2.47
CA ASN A 100 6.61 -11.78 -1.04
C ASN A 100 5.25 -11.43 -0.41
N LEU A 101 4.63 -12.42 0.22
CA LEU A 101 3.38 -12.29 0.96
C LEU A 101 3.68 -12.44 2.45
N ARG A 102 3.28 -11.44 3.23
CA ARG A 102 3.32 -11.47 4.69
C ARG A 102 1.91 -11.56 5.23
N VAL A 103 1.74 -12.45 6.21
CA VAL A 103 0.49 -12.62 6.96
C VAL A 103 0.77 -12.16 8.38
N HIS A 104 -0.03 -11.25 8.90
CA HIS A 104 0.16 -10.74 10.26
C HIS A 104 -1.13 -10.88 11.06
N ASP A 105 -1.04 -11.59 12.18
CA ASP A 105 -2.06 -11.67 13.21
C ASP A 105 -2.04 -10.35 14.00
N CYS A 106 -3.00 -9.48 13.70
CA CYS A 106 -3.15 -8.19 14.38
C CYS A 106 -3.74 -8.34 15.79
N THR A 107 -4.38 -9.47 16.11
CA THR A 107 -4.95 -9.72 17.43
C THR A 107 -3.85 -10.06 18.43
N ASN A 108 -2.94 -10.96 18.04
CA ASN A 108 -1.85 -11.44 18.89
C ASN A 108 -0.49 -10.79 18.59
N GLU A 109 -0.44 -9.88 17.61
CA GLU A 109 0.77 -9.16 17.19
C GLU A 109 1.90 -10.10 16.75
N ARG A 110 1.54 -11.09 15.91
CA ARG A 110 2.47 -12.11 15.38
C ARG A 110 2.55 -12.00 13.85
N GLY A 111 3.76 -12.06 13.31
CA GLY A 111 4.03 -11.94 11.87
C GLY A 111 4.36 -13.24 11.18
#